data_AF-A0A847ITF7-F1
#
_entry.id   AF-A0A847ITF7-F1
#
_cell.length_a   1.000
_cell.length_b   1.000
_cell.length_c   1.000
_cell.angle_alpha   90.00
_cell.angle_beta   90.00
_cell.angle_gamma   90.00
#
_symmetry.space_group_name_H-M   'P 1'
#
loop_
_entity.id
_entity.type
_entity.pdbx_description
1 polymer ?
#
loop_
_entity_poly.entity_id
_entity_poly.type
_entity_poly.pdbx_seq_one_letter_code
_entity_poly.pdbx_strand_id
1 'polypeptide(L)'
;MKKLYVILLILFLTSSVPAISQNVQLHYRTGQWLYPDTLGKDARILTTVEMFRMDPWGDTFLFVDMTYTPQGVNYAYWEIARNLKFWDAPVAVHLEYNGGLLGSILFNHSWLAGVNYGIASKDGSKSFSISAMYKYIQGLSRPSNFQLTAIWNMDLAGGKCTFSGFVDWWRQGDKFILLSQPQFWVNLNAFEGISDSFCLSVGTEVELNSNLFYKGFYVIPTLAVKWTFR
;
A
#
# COMPACT_ATOMS: atom_id res chain seq x y z
N MET A 1 -11.92 20.76 -12.55
CA MET A 1 -11.96 19.54 -11.71
C MET A 1 -12.37 18.30 -12.50
N LYS A 2 -13.60 18.19 -13.05
CA LYS A 2 -14.04 17.02 -13.85
C LYS A 2 -13.07 16.59 -14.98
N LYS A 3 -12.51 17.55 -15.72
CA LYS A 3 -11.55 17.27 -16.81
C LYS A 3 -10.20 16.72 -16.34
N LEU A 4 -9.77 17.05 -15.11
CA LEU A 4 -8.49 16.59 -14.55
C LEU A 4 -8.56 15.12 -14.13
N TYR A 5 -9.67 14.70 -13.52
CA TYR A 5 -9.91 13.29 -13.17
C TYR A 5 -9.92 12.38 -14.40
N VAL A 6 -10.50 12.86 -15.51
CA VAL A 6 -10.53 12.10 -16.78
C VAL A 6 -9.13 11.94 -17.37
N ILE A 7 -8.29 12.99 -17.33
CA ILE A 7 -6.90 12.91 -17.84
C ILE A 7 -6.08 11.95 -16.99
N LEU A 8 -6.20 12.01 -15.67
CA LEU A 8 -5.54 11.07 -14.76
C LEU A 8 -6.00 9.63 -15.05
N LEU A 9 -7.30 9.38 -15.16
CA LEU A 9 -7.86 8.06 -15.45
C LEU A 9 -7.32 7.49 -16.78
N ILE A 10 -7.19 8.32 -17.82
CA ILE A 10 -6.63 7.90 -19.12
C ILE A 10 -5.14 7.54 -18.99
N LEU A 11 -4.36 8.32 -18.23
CA LEU A 11 -2.95 8.01 -17.94
C LEU A 11 -2.78 6.70 -17.15
N PHE A 12 -3.79 6.29 -16.37
CA PHE A 12 -3.79 5.03 -15.63
C PHE A 12 -4.25 3.81 -16.44
N LEU A 13 -4.98 3.99 -17.55
CA LEU A 13 -5.66 2.91 -18.29
C LEU A 13 -4.90 2.40 -19.53
N THR A 14 -3.88 3.11 -20.03
CA THR A 14 -3.14 2.67 -21.22
C THR A 14 -2.11 1.60 -20.86
N SER A 15 -2.42 0.31 -21.06
CA SER A 15 -1.41 -0.73 -20.86
C SER A 15 -1.65 -2.04 -21.62
N SER A 16 -0.66 -2.43 -22.43
CA SER A 16 -0.42 -3.77 -22.99
C SER A 16 0.55 -4.54 -22.06
N VAL A 17 0.16 -5.74 -21.64
CA VAL A 17 0.76 -6.73 -20.68
C VAL A 17 2.22 -7.14 -21.06
N PRO A 18 3.12 -7.73 -20.21
CA PRO A 18 2.99 -8.37 -18.88
C PRO A 18 3.96 -7.87 -17.77
N ALA A 19 3.37 -7.40 -16.67
CA ALA A 19 3.84 -7.59 -15.30
C ALA A 19 2.66 -7.22 -14.41
N ILE A 20 1.67 -8.10 -14.35
CA ILE A 20 0.48 -7.91 -13.51
C ILE A 20 0.75 -8.65 -12.22
N SER A 21 1.07 -7.94 -11.15
CA SER A 21 0.94 -8.50 -9.80
C SER A 21 -0.33 -7.93 -9.22
N GLN A 22 -1.45 -8.64 -9.43
CA GLN A 22 -2.70 -8.36 -8.75
C GLN A 22 -2.86 -9.37 -7.63
N ASN A 23 -3.26 -8.92 -6.45
CA ASN A 23 -3.55 -9.83 -5.36
C ASN A 23 -4.71 -9.32 -4.52
N VAL A 24 -5.35 -10.27 -3.85
CA VAL A 24 -6.33 -10.00 -2.80
C VAL A 24 -5.81 -10.63 -1.52
N GLN A 25 -5.81 -9.84 -0.46
CA GLN A 25 -5.34 -10.22 0.86
C GLN A 25 -6.52 -10.19 1.83
N LEU A 26 -6.54 -11.12 2.79
CA LEU A 26 -7.49 -11.17 3.89
C LEU A 26 -6.69 -11.21 5.19
N HIS A 27 -6.98 -10.26 6.07
CA HIS A 27 -6.28 -10.04 7.32
C HIS A 27 -7.25 -10.18 8.48
N TYR A 28 -6.85 -10.97 9.47
CA TYR A 28 -7.43 -10.99 10.79
C TYR A 28 -6.57 -10.13 11.72
N ARG A 29 -7.10 -8.98 12.13
CA ARG A 29 -6.40 -8.01 12.99
C ARG A 29 -6.45 -8.44 14.45
N THR A 30 -5.30 -8.36 15.10
CA THR A 30 -5.12 -8.80 16.50
C THR A 30 -5.02 -7.64 17.50
N GLY A 31 -5.04 -6.40 17.00
CA GLY A 31 -4.80 -5.18 17.78
C GLY A 31 -5.70 -5.04 19.01
N GLN A 32 -6.97 -5.46 18.95
CA GLN A 32 -7.88 -5.37 20.11
C GLN A 32 -7.40 -6.14 21.35
N TRP A 33 -6.51 -7.12 21.20
CA TRP A 33 -5.97 -7.88 22.33
C TRP A 33 -4.74 -7.22 22.95
N LEU A 34 -3.97 -6.49 22.14
CA LEU A 34 -2.81 -5.72 22.60
C LEU A 34 -3.24 -4.37 23.18
N TYR A 35 -4.32 -3.79 22.65
CA TYR A 35 -4.77 -2.45 22.99
C TYR A 35 -6.30 -2.40 23.25
N PRO A 36 -6.82 -3.18 24.21
CA PRO A 36 -8.26 -3.35 24.43
C PRO A 36 -9.00 -2.05 24.80
N ASP A 37 -8.29 -1.08 25.38
CA ASP A 37 -8.87 0.18 25.83
C ASP A 37 -8.90 1.26 24.72
N THR A 38 -8.23 1.02 23.59
CA THR A 38 -8.13 2.02 22.50
C THR A 38 -8.61 1.49 21.15
N LEU A 39 -8.37 0.21 20.85
CA LEU A 39 -8.79 -0.40 19.60
C LEU A 39 -10.10 -1.16 19.81
N GLY A 40 -11.12 -0.79 19.04
CA GLY A 40 -12.44 -1.41 19.09
C GLY A 40 -12.42 -2.90 18.70
N LYS A 41 -13.42 -3.66 19.18
CA LYS A 41 -13.50 -5.12 18.99
C LYS A 41 -14.20 -5.56 17.70
N ASP A 42 -14.84 -4.61 17.00
CA ASP A 42 -15.86 -4.90 15.99
C ASP A 42 -15.31 -4.98 14.56
N ALA A 43 -14.04 -4.61 14.36
CA ALA A 43 -13.42 -4.39 13.06
C ALA A 43 -12.18 -5.29 12.87
N ARG A 44 -12.40 -6.61 12.93
CA ARG A 44 -11.31 -7.61 12.96
C ARG A 44 -10.87 -8.09 11.60
N ILE A 45 -11.71 -7.92 10.59
CA ILE A 45 -11.44 -8.41 9.25
C ILE A 45 -11.13 -7.21 8.36
N LEU A 46 -9.99 -7.27 7.69
CA LEU A 46 -9.59 -6.33 6.66
C LEU A 46 -9.28 -7.11 5.38
N THR A 47 -9.67 -6.57 4.24
CA THR A 47 -9.18 -7.05 2.94
C THR A 47 -8.42 -5.95 2.24
N THR A 48 -7.39 -6.36 1.50
CA THR A 48 -6.61 -5.48 0.64
C THR A 48 -6.70 -6.00 -0.78
N VAL A 49 -7.07 -5.14 -1.72
CA VAL A 49 -6.93 -5.41 -3.16
C VAL A 49 -5.74 -4.60 -3.63
N GLU A 50 -4.72 -5.25 -4.14
CA GLU A 50 -3.48 -4.58 -4.56
C GLU A 50 -3.18 -4.89 -6.03
N MET A 51 -2.64 -3.90 -6.74
CA MET A 51 -2.08 -4.08 -8.06
C MET A 51 -0.77 -3.30 -8.19
N PHE A 52 0.26 -3.98 -8.64
CA PHE A 52 1.47 -3.38 -9.20
C PHE A 52 1.59 -3.73 -10.67
N ARG A 53 1.88 -2.73 -11.50
CA ARG A 53 2.01 -2.90 -12.95
C ARG A 53 3.08 -1.99 -13.53
N MET A 54 3.94 -2.55 -14.38
CA MET A 54 4.90 -1.81 -15.18
C MET A 54 4.41 -1.63 -16.61
N ASP A 55 4.87 -0.56 -17.26
CA ASP A 55 4.70 -0.29 -18.69
C ASP A 55 5.88 0.54 -19.24
N PRO A 56 5.94 0.82 -20.55
CA PRO A 56 7.09 1.52 -21.16
C PRO A 56 7.38 2.93 -20.61
N TRP A 57 6.48 3.53 -19.85
CA TRP A 57 6.62 4.88 -19.31
C TRP A 57 6.75 4.92 -17.79
N GLY A 58 6.92 3.76 -17.13
CA GLY A 58 7.15 3.64 -15.69
C GLY A 58 6.31 2.54 -15.06
N ASP A 59 5.74 2.83 -13.88
CA ASP A 59 4.97 1.86 -13.11
C ASP A 59 3.79 2.51 -12.37
N THR A 60 2.74 1.72 -12.17
CA THR A 60 1.53 2.07 -11.43
C THR A 60 1.38 1.09 -10.28
N PHE A 61 1.19 1.64 -9.09
CA PHE A 61 0.77 0.92 -7.89
C PHE A 61 -0.61 1.42 -7.47
N LEU A 62 -1.48 0.53 -7.02
CA LEU A 62 -2.70 0.90 -6.32
C LEU A 62 -3.05 -0.14 -5.29
N PHE A 63 -3.75 0.29 -4.25
CA PHE A 63 -4.43 -0.62 -3.35
C PHE A 63 -5.72 -0.04 -2.79
N VAL A 64 -6.58 -0.96 -2.31
CA VAL A 64 -7.79 -0.65 -1.59
C VAL A 64 -7.88 -1.51 -0.34
N ASP A 65 -7.88 -0.86 0.82
CA ASP A 65 -8.17 -1.52 2.09
C ASP A 65 -9.63 -1.37 2.45
N MET A 66 -10.26 -2.45 2.90
CA MET A 66 -11.64 -2.46 3.36
C MET A 66 -11.72 -3.16 4.71
N THR A 67 -12.33 -2.50 5.71
CA THR A 67 -12.57 -3.13 7.02
C THR A 67 -14.05 -3.45 7.22
N TYR A 68 -14.32 -4.67 7.67
CA TYR A 68 -15.67 -5.22 7.84
C TYR A 68 -16.06 -5.22 9.31
N THR A 69 -17.30 -4.79 9.58
CA THR A 69 -17.97 -4.87 10.88
C THR A 69 -19.26 -5.68 10.75
N PRO A 70 -19.94 -6.05 11.86
CA PRO A 70 -21.24 -6.71 11.79
C PRO A 70 -22.32 -5.94 11.01
N GLN A 71 -22.14 -4.63 10.82
CA GLN A 71 -23.07 -3.75 10.09
C GLN A 71 -22.70 -3.60 8.60
N GLY A 72 -21.55 -4.10 8.16
CA GLY A 72 -21.08 -4.02 6.78
C GLY A 72 -19.64 -3.50 6.66
N VAL A 73 -19.24 -3.12 5.44
CA VAL A 73 -17.95 -2.45 5.22
C VAL A 73 -18.03 -1.04 5.78
N ASN A 74 -17.25 -0.75 6.82
CA ASN A 74 -17.29 0.54 7.52
C ASN A 74 -16.05 1.41 7.28
N TYR A 75 -15.04 0.89 6.58
CA TYR A 75 -13.84 1.63 6.21
C TYR A 75 -13.45 1.24 4.79
N ALA A 76 -13.06 2.22 3.99
CA ALA A 76 -12.37 2.02 2.73
C ALA A 76 -11.28 3.06 2.58
N TYR A 77 -10.05 2.64 2.29
CA TYR A 77 -8.95 3.53 1.90
C TYR A 77 -8.43 3.12 0.53
N TRP A 78 -8.23 4.11 -0.33
CA TRP A 78 -7.76 3.95 -1.69
C TRP A 78 -6.50 4.76 -1.87
N GLU A 79 -5.51 4.15 -2.51
CA GLU A 79 -4.29 4.81 -2.97
C GLU A 79 -4.00 4.40 -4.41
N ILE A 80 -3.56 5.37 -5.20
CA ILE A 80 -3.01 5.12 -6.53
C ILE A 80 -1.79 6.00 -6.75
N ALA A 81 -0.68 5.36 -7.10
CA ALA A 81 0.60 5.98 -7.35
C ALA A 81 1.09 5.65 -8.77
N ARG A 82 1.75 6.62 -9.40
CA ARG A 82 2.36 6.52 -10.73
C ARG A 82 3.77 7.06 -10.68
N ASN A 83 4.71 6.22 -11.06
CA ASN A 83 6.05 6.65 -11.43
C ASN A 83 6.09 6.87 -12.95
N LEU A 84 6.54 8.04 -13.38
CA LEU A 84 6.80 8.38 -14.78
C LEU A 84 8.30 8.40 -15.03
N LYS A 85 8.76 7.57 -15.96
CA LYS A 85 10.18 7.40 -16.29
C LYS A 85 10.35 7.27 -17.80
N PHE A 86 11.01 8.25 -18.40
CA PHE A 86 11.27 8.34 -19.85
C PHE A 86 12.77 8.26 -20.18
N TRP A 87 13.57 7.78 -19.24
CA TRP A 87 15.04 7.78 -19.30
C TRP A 87 15.62 6.56 -18.57
N ASP A 88 16.90 6.28 -18.82
CA ASP A 88 17.61 5.15 -18.23
C ASP A 88 18.43 5.56 -16.99
N ALA A 89 17.74 5.99 -15.95
CA ALA A 89 18.30 6.30 -14.63
C ALA A 89 17.38 5.75 -13.53
N PRO A 90 17.87 5.45 -12.32
CA PRO A 90 17.06 4.89 -11.22
C PRO A 90 16.13 5.92 -10.56
N VAL A 91 15.69 6.94 -11.30
CA VAL A 91 14.86 8.04 -10.80
C VAL A 91 13.60 8.16 -11.65
N ALA A 92 12.47 8.49 -11.04
CA ALA A 92 11.19 8.73 -11.71
C ALA A 92 10.48 9.95 -11.09
N VAL A 93 9.59 10.58 -11.87
CA VAL A 93 8.61 11.53 -11.31
C VAL A 93 7.50 10.72 -10.66
N HIS A 94 7.21 11.01 -9.40
CA HIS A 94 6.19 10.31 -8.62
C HIS A 94 4.92 11.16 -8.50
N LEU A 95 3.76 10.57 -8.77
CA LEU A 95 2.45 11.19 -8.61
C LEU A 95 1.54 10.22 -7.84
N GLU A 96 0.86 10.69 -6.81
CA GLU A 96 0.03 9.84 -5.95
C GLU A 96 -1.26 10.56 -5.53
N TYR A 97 -2.33 9.77 -5.39
CA TYR A 97 -3.62 10.21 -4.85
C TYR A 97 -4.12 9.22 -3.81
N ASN A 98 -4.51 9.77 -2.65
CA ASN A 98 -5.08 8.99 -1.55
C ASN A 98 -6.43 9.58 -1.13
N GLY A 99 -7.35 8.69 -0.78
CA GLY A 99 -8.67 9.07 -0.28
C GLY A 99 -9.37 7.87 0.35
N GLY A 100 -10.56 8.11 0.90
CA GLY A 100 -11.29 7.04 1.57
C GLY A 100 -12.42 7.54 2.43
N LEU A 101 -12.93 6.64 3.27
CA LEU A 101 -14.01 6.91 4.19
C LEU A 101 -13.96 5.99 5.41
N LEU A 102 -14.52 6.47 6.52
CA LEU A 102 -14.81 5.72 7.74
C LEU A 102 -16.26 6.02 8.15
N GLY A 103 -17.15 5.06 7.98
CA GLY A 103 -18.59 5.25 8.14
C GLY A 103 -19.11 6.36 7.23
N SER A 104 -19.69 7.40 7.82
CA SER A 104 -20.16 8.60 7.10
C SER A 104 -19.09 9.69 6.94
N ILE A 105 -17.88 9.50 7.46
CA ILE A 105 -16.79 10.48 7.42
C ILE A 105 -15.96 10.23 6.17
N LEU A 106 -15.85 11.24 5.31
CA LEU A 106 -14.96 11.20 4.16
C LEU A 106 -13.56 11.65 4.56
N PHE A 107 -12.55 10.93 4.12
CA PHE A 107 -11.17 11.40 4.23
C PHE A 107 -10.95 12.53 3.24
N ASN A 108 -10.18 13.53 3.68
CA ASN A 108 -9.74 14.60 2.80
C ASN A 108 -8.92 14.02 1.65
N HIS A 109 -9.15 14.52 0.42
CA HIS A 109 -8.33 14.18 -0.73
C HIS A 109 -6.87 14.57 -0.47
N SER A 110 -5.97 13.61 -0.63
CA SER A 110 -4.52 13.83 -0.55
C SER A 110 -3.90 13.66 -1.92
N TRP A 111 -3.13 14.66 -2.34
CA TRP A 111 -2.44 14.69 -3.62
C TRP A 111 -0.94 14.83 -3.36
N LEU A 112 -0.15 13.92 -3.91
CA LEU A 112 1.29 13.90 -3.74
C LEU A 112 1.98 14.00 -5.10
N ALA A 113 3.07 14.75 -5.12
CA ALA A 113 3.95 14.85 -6.27
C ALA A 113 5.40 14.97 -5.80
N GLY A 114 6.32 14.26 -6.45
CA GLY A 114 7.70 14.22 -6.02
C GLY A 114 8.62 13.44 -6.94
N VAL A 115 9.70 12.95 -6.35
CA VAL A 115 10.72 12.16 -7.03
C VAL A 115 10.85 10.83 -6.32
N ASN A 116 10.86 9.74 -7.08
CA ASN A 116 11.15 8.39 -6.60
C ASN A 116 12.55 7.98 -7.09
N TYR A 117 13.36 7.41 -6.21
CA TYR A 117 14.57 6.68 -6.55
C TYR A 117 14.32 5.18 -6.31
N GLY A 118 14.49 4.36 -7.33
CA GLY A 118 14.14 2.94 -7.29
C GLY A 118 15.21 2.05 -7.91
N ILE A 119 15.49 0.93 -7.26
CA ILE A 119 16.41 -0.12 -7.72
C ILE A 119 15.74 -1.49 -7.59
N ALA A 120 16.05 -2.38 -8.54
CA ALA A 120 15.60 -3.76 -8.51
C ALA A 120 16.71 -4.69 -9.00
N SER A 121 16.71 -5.93 -8.51
CA SER A 121 17.56 -6.99 -9.04
C SER A 121 17.11 -7.39 -10.44
N LYS A 122 18.04 -7.92 -11.25
CA LYS A 122 17.76 -8.32 -12.64
C LYS A 122 16.68 -9.39 -12.76
N ASP A 123 16.58 -10.25 -11.76
CA ASP A 123 15.60 -11.34 -11.67
C ASP A 123 14.28 -10.90 -11.00
N GLY A 124 14.15 -9.62 -10.63
CA GLY A 124 12.96 -9.07 -9.98
C GLY A 124 12.73 -9.52 -8.53
N SER A 125 13.58 -10.40 -8.00
CA SER A 125 13.43 -10.97 -6.65
C SER A 125 13.60 -9.94 -5.54
N LYS A 126 14.26 -8.81 -5.80
CA LYS A 126 14.48 -7.75 -4.81
C LYS A 126 14.23 -6.38 -5.43
N SER A 127 13.50 -5.53 -4.73
CA SER A 127 13.37 -4.13 -5.06
C SER A 127 13.37 -3.25 -3.82
N PHE A 128 13.83 -2.04 -3.99
CA PHE A 128 13.78 -0.99 -2.99
C PHE A 128 13.54 0.34 -3.69
N SER A 129 12.67 1.17 -3.13
CA SER A 129 12.52 2.54 -3.58
C SER A 129 12.32 3.51 -2.43
N ILE A 130 12.67 4.77 -2.66
CA ILE A 130 12.43 5.88 -1.75
C ILE A 130 11.86 7.06 -2.54
N SER A 131 10.75 7.60 -2.07
CA SER A 131 10.09 8.78 -2.61
C SER A 131 10.21 9.95 -1.65
N ALA A 132 10.53 11.13 -2.19
CA ALA A 132 10.42 12.40 -1.49
C ALA A 132 9.38 13.26 -2.19
N MET A 133 8.33 13.65 -1.45
CA MET A 133 7.11 14.19 -2.05
C MET A 133 6.62 15.44 -1.32
N TYR A 134 6.12 16.38 -2.10
CA TYR A 134 5.19 17.39 -1.63
C TYR A 134 3.81 16.74 -1.48
N LYS A 135 3.16 16.94 -0.33
CA LYS A 135 1.83 16.40 -0.01
C LYS A 135 0.84 17.54 0.21
N TYR A 136 -0.27 17.52 -0.51
CA TYR A 136 -1.36 18.48 -0.38
C TYR A 136 -2.64 17.76 0.08
N ILE A 137 -3.09 18.08 1.29
CA ILE A 137 -4.32 17.51 1.86
C ILE A 137 -5.42 18.58 1.79
N GLN A 138 -6.38 18.36 0.91
CA GLN A 138 -7.47 19.31 0.64
C GLN A 138 -8.34 19.52 1.87
N GLY A 139 -8.74 20.76 2.14
CA GLY A 139 -9.67 21.09 3.23
C GLY A 139 -9.02 21.32 4.60
N LEU A 140 -7.71 21.09 4.76
CA LEU A 140 -6.99 21.51 5.97
C LEU A 140 -6.66 23.00 5.94
N SER A 141 -6.58 23.64 7.12
CA SER A 141 -6.12 25.04 7.25
C SER A 141 -4.67 25.25 6.81
N ARG A 142 -3.83 24.21 6.97
CA ARG A 142 -2.46 24.11 6.46
C ARG A 142 -2.36 22.88 5.54
N PRO A 143 -2.78 23.00 4.27
CA PRO A 143 -2.94 21.84 3.39
C PRO A 143 -1.61 21.30 2.84
N SER A 144 -0.60 22.16 2.72
CA SER A 144 0.72 21.85 2.16
C SER A 144 1.67 21.27 3.22
N ASN A 145 2.22 20.09 2.96
CA ASN A 145 3.23 19.41 3.78
C ASN A 145 4.17 18.55 2.91
N PHE A 146 4.93 17.64 3.52
CA PHE A 146 5.83 16.70 2.85
C PHE A 146 5.50 15.26 3.27
N GLN A 147 5.90 14.29 2.45
CA GLN A 147 5.96 12.87 2.81
C GLN A 147 7.25 12.25 2.27
N LEU A 148 7.89 11.42 3.09
CA LEU A 148 8.91 10.47 2.68
C LEU A 148 8.31 9.08 2.74
N THR A 149 8.50 8.31 1.67
CA THR A 149 8.00 6.94 1.56
C THR A 149 9.14 6.04 1.15
N ALA A 150 9.33 4.90 1.82
CA ALA A 150 10.21 3.84 1.35
C ALA A 150 9.43 2.54 1.19
N ILE A 151 9.67 1.82 0.09
CA ILE A 151 8.99 0.57 -0.27
C ILE A 151 10.06 -0.48 -0.53
N TRP A 152 9.85 -1.70 -0.05
CA TRP A 152 10.73 -2.82 -0.31
C TRP A 152 9.95 -4.08 -0.68
N ASN A 153 10.59 -4.92 -1.49
CA ASN A 153 10.16 -6.28 -1.77
C ASN A 153 11.39 -7.18 -1.85
N MET A 154 11.35 -8.35 -1.22
CA MET A 154 12.43 -9.32 -1.22
C MET A 154 11.87 -10.75 -1.19
N ASP A 155 12.07 -11.48 -2.27
CA ASP A 155 11.87 -12.92 -2.32
C ASP A 155 13.10 -13.63 -1.71
N LEU A 156 12.81 -14.58 -0.84
CA LEU A 156 13.76 -15.32 -0.02
C LEU A 156 13.58 -16.81 -0.27
N ALA A 157 14.65 -17.58 -0.03
CA ALA A 157 14.64 -19.04 -0.14
C ALA A 157 14.09 -19.57 -1.48
N GLY A 158 14.44 -18.90 -2.59
CA GLY A 158 13.98 -19.28 -3.94
C GLY A 158 12.50 -18.99 -4.19
N GLY A 159 11.95 -17.93 -3.60
CA GLY A 159 10.54 -17.54 -3.76
C GLY A 159 9.59 -18.22 -2.77
N LYS A 160 10.11 -19.03 -1.82
CA LYS A 160 9.30 -19.66 -0.77
C LYS A 160 8.77 -18.68 0.26
N CYS A 161 9.52 -17.60 0.49
CA CYS A 161 9.07 -16.52 1.36
C CYS A 161 9.23 -15.18 0.67
N THR A 162 8.33 -14.24 0.96
CA THR A 162 8.43 -12.86 0.51
C THR A 162 8.38 -11.93 1.71
N PHE A 163 9.35 -11.01 1.80
CA PHE A 163 9.35 -9.91 2.77
C PHE A 163 9.16 -8.59 2.02
N SER A 164 8.06 -7.92 2.29
CA SER A 164 7.63 -6.73 1.56
C SER A 164 7.06 -5.69 2.51
N GLY A 165 6.82 -4.48 2.03
CA GLY A 165 6.08 -3.47 2.77
C GLY A 165 6.58 -2.07 2.47
N PHE A 166 6.07 -1.13 3.26
CA PHE A 166 6.40 0.27 3.14
C PHE A 166 6.56 0.95 4.50
N VAL A 167 7.16 2.14 4.47
CA VAL A 167 7.10 3.11 5.56
C VAL A 167 6.87 4.51 4.99
N ASP A 168 5.85 5.16 5.52
CA ASP A 168 5.52 6.55 5.28
C ASP A 168 5.83 7.38 6.51
N TRP A 169 6.42 8.54 6.27
CA TRP A 169 6.63 9.56 7.29
C TRP A 169 6.25 10.93 6.72
N TRP A 170 5.27 11.58 7.33
CA TRP A 170 4.78 12.88 6.87
C TRP A 170 4.45 13.81 8.03
N ARG A 171 4.29 15.09 7.69
CA ARG A 171 3.77 16.09 8.60
C ARG A 171 2.32 16.42 8.27
N GLN A 172 1.49 16.58 9.29
CA GLN A 172 0.13 17.10 9.15
C GLN A 172 -0.15 18.11 10.27
N GLY A 173 -0.22 19.39 9.90
CA GLY A 173 -0.22 20.48 10.88
C GLY A 173 1.10 20.48 11.66
N ASP A 174 1.00 20.36 12.99
CA ASP A 174 2.16 20.35 13.89
C ASP A 174 2.54 18.93 14.35
N LYS A 175 1.92 17.88 13.76
CA LYS A 175 2.19 16.47 14.10
C LYS A 175 3.01 15.79 13.02
N PHE A 176 3.95 14.95 13.45
CA PHE A 176 4.58 13.94 12.59
C PHE A 176 3.82 12.63 12.74
N ILE A 177 3.53 12.03 11.60
CA ILE A 177 2.82 10.76 11.51
C ILE A 177 3.76 9.77 10.84
N LEU A 178 3.78 8.56 11.37
CA LEU A 178 4.48 7.42 10.80
C LEU A 178 3.48 6.30 10.60
N LEU A 179 3.54 5.65 9.44
CA LEU A 179 2.81 4.43 9.14
C LEU A 179 3.76 3.47 8.43
N SER A 180 3.81 2.22 8.86
CA SER A 180 4.56 1.19 8.17
C SER A 180 3.79 -0.12 8.28
N GLN A 181 3.78 -0.89 7.20
CA GLN A 181 3.12 -2.19 7.14
C GLN A 181 4.08 -3.22 6.53
N PRO A 182 5.15 -3.62 7.23
CA PRO A 182 5.93 -4.80 6.84
C PRO A 182 5.03 -6.04 6.77
N GLN A 183 5.17 -6.78 5.69
CA GLN A 183 4.50 -8.03 5.41
C GLN A 183 5.52 -9.15 5.27
N PHE A 184 5.14 -10.35 5.71
CA PHE A 184 5.87 -11.57 5.47
C PHE A 184 4.93 -12.67 4.99
N TRP A 185 5.30 -13.31 3.89
CA TRP A 185 4.49 -14.32 3.21
C TRP A 185 5.27 -15.60 3.05
N VAL A 186 4.58 -16.74 3.21
CA VAL A 186 5.01 -18.08 2.79
C VAL A 186 4.19 -18.46 1.57
N ASN A 187 4.85 -18.60 0.42
CA ASN A 187 4.23 -18.81 -0.88
C ASN A 187 4.07 -20.31 -1.12
N LEU A 188 2.84 -20.83 -1.04
CA LEU A 188 2.63 -22.28 -0.99
C LEU A 188 3.02 -22.98 -2.30
N ASN A 189 2.80 -22.35 -3.45
CA ASN A 189 3.20 -22.90 -4.74
C ASN A 189 4.71 -22.96 -4.98
N ALA A 190 5.54 -22.38 -4.12
CA ALA A 190 7.01 -22.50 -4.22
C ALA A 190 7.56 -23.78 -3.55
N PHE A 191 6.70 -24.61 -2.97
CA PHE A 191 7.07 -25.89 -2.35
C PHE A 191 6.76 -27.07 -3.29
N GLU A 192 7.66 -28.05 -3.29
CA GLU A 192 7.49 -29.28 -4.08
C GLU A 192 6.18 -29.99 -3.72
N GLY A 193 5.46 -30.46 -4.74
CA GLY A 193 4.19 -31.15 -4.58
C GLY A 193 2.95 -30.23 -4.54
N ILE A 194 3.13 -28.91 -4.56
CA ILE A 194 2.03 -27.95 -4.69
C ILE A 194 2.05 -27.38 -6.11
N SER A 195 0.87 -27.29 -6.75
CA SER A 195 0.76 -26.78 -8.12
C SER A 195 1.21 -25.31 -8.22
N ASP A 196 1.96 -24.97 -9.28
CA ASP A 196 2.34 -23.58 -9.58
C ASP A 196 1.13 -22.64 -9.70
N SER A 197 -0.02 -23.18 -10.11
CA SER A 197 -1.29 -22.43 -10.22
C SER A 197 -1.96 -22.15 -8.86
N PHE A 198 -1.56 -22.82 -7.79
CA PHE A 198 -2.11 -22.62 -6.44
C PHE A 198 -1.43 -21.44 -5.75
N CYS A 199 -1.72 -20.23 -6.22
CA CYS A 199 -1.04 -18.98 -5.82
C CYS A 199 -1.49 -18.42 -4.45
N LEU A 200 -1.79 -19.31 -3.50
CA LEU A 200 -2.11 -18.97 -2.13
C LEU A 200 -0.82 -18.76 -1.33
N SER A 201 -0.78 -17.67 -0.57
CA SER A 201 0.26 -17.40 0.43
C SER A 201 -0.38 -17.25 1.80
N VAL A 202 0.33 -17.71 2.83
CA VAL A 202 -0.06 -17.53 4.24
C VAL A 202 0.99 -16.66 4.93
N GLY A 203 0.59 -15.76 5.81
CA GLY A 203 1.53 -14.77 6.31
C GLY A 203 0.98 -13.85 7.37
N THR A 204 1.66 -12.72 7.50
CA THR A 204 1.35 -11.66 8.46
C THR A 204 1.68 -10.30 7.87
N GLU A 205 0.95 -9.30 8.32
CA GLU A 205 1.33 -7.90 8.22
C GLU A 205 1.41 -7.32 9.63
N VAL A 206 2.37 -6.44 9.88
CA VAL A 206 2.46 -5.72 11.16
C VAL A 206 2.31 -4.23 10.90
N GLU A 207 1.14 -3.69 11.21
CA GLU A 207 0.91 -2.25 11.14
C GLU A 207 1.63 -1.57 12.32
N LEU A 208 2.63 -0.75 12.00
CA LEU A 208 3.34 0.13 12.91
C LEU A 208 2.88 1.55 12.64
N ASN A 209 2.17 2.16 13.58
CA ASN A 209 1.71 3.53 13.38
C ASN A 209 2.06 4.42 14.57
N SER A 210 2.37 5.68 14.29
CA SER A 210 2.52 6.73 15.29
C SER A 210 1.66 7.94 14.97
N ASN A 211 0.77 8.30 15.91
CA ASN A 211 -0.11 9.46 15.81
C ASN A 211 -1.08 9.47 14.61
N LEU A 212 -1.36 8.29 14.02
CA LEU A 212 -2.25 8.16 12.87
C LEU A 212 -3.72 8.31 13.27
N PHE A 213 -4.24 7.34 14.04
CA PHE A 213 -5.61 7.36 14.57
C PHE A 213 -5.67 7.79 16.03
N TYR A 214 -4.69 7.36 16.83
CA TYR A 214 -4.58 7.64 18.25
C TYR A 214 -3.19 8.20 18.54
N LYS A 215 -3.08 9.00 19.61
CA LYS A 215 -1.78 9.52 20.08
C LYS A 215 -0.95 8.37 20.64
N GLY A 216 0.30 8.23 20.21
CA GLY A 216 1.21 7.19 20.67
C GLY A 216 1.80 6.37 19.53
N PHE A 217 2.42 5.25 19.86
CA PHE A 217 2.98 4.28 18.92
C PHE A 217 2.30 2.92 19.13
N TYR A 218 1.85 2.32 18.04
CA TYR A 218 1.08 1.08 18.03
C TYR A 218 1.73 0.05 17.11
N VAL A 219 1.64 -1.21 17.52
CA VAL A 219 2.14 -2.38 16.80
C VAL A 219 0.99 -3.38 16.68
N ILE A 220 0.40 -3.51 15.49
CA ILE A 220 -0.82 -4.26 15.27
C ILE A 220 -0.55 -5.37 14.25
N PRO A 221 -0.21 -6.59 14.70
CA PRO A 221 -0.02 -7.71 13.80
C PRO A 221 -1.35 -8.27 13.29
N THR A 222 -1.30 -8.89 12.12
CA THR A 222 -2.43 -9.61 11.52
C THR A 222 -2.05 -11.06 11.22
N LEU A 223 -3.01 -11.97 11.27
CA LEU A 223 -2.90 -13.25 10.58
C LEU A 223 -3.50 -13.07 9.19
N ALA A 224 -2.78 -13.43 8.14
CA ALA A 224 -3.18 -13.09 6.79
C ALA A 224 -3.05 -14.24 5.79
N VAL A 225 -3.90 -14.20 4.77
CA VAL A 225 -3.78 -15.01 3.56
C VAL A 225 -3.85 -14.10 2.35
N LYS A 226 -3.12 -14.45 1.30
CA LYS A 226 -3.05 -13.68 0.05
C LYS A 226 -3.22 -14.61 -1.14
N TRP A 227 -4.10 -14.26 -2.06
CA TRP A 227 -4.21 -14.90 -3.36
C TRP A 227 -3.65 -13.99 -4.43
N THR A 228 -2.65 -14.46 -5.17
CA THR A 228 -2.04 -13.71 -6.28
C THR A 228 -2.61 -14.18 -7.61
N PHE A 229 -3.09 -13.26 -8.43
CA PHE A 229 -3.58 -13.51 -9.78
C PHE A 229 -2.39 -13.45 -10.75
N ARG A 230 -2.27 -14.49 -11.59
CA ARG A 230 -1.27 -14.61 -12.65
C ARG A 230 -1.93 -14.49 -14.02
#